data_AF-A0A1H0C1H1-F1
#
_entry.id   AF-A0A1H0C1H1-F1
#
_cell.length_a   1.000
_cell.length_b   1.000
_cell.length_c   1.000
_cell.angle_alpha   90.00
_cell.angle_beta   90.00
_cell.angle_gamma   90.00
#
_symmetry.space_group_name_H-M   'P 1'
#
loop_
_entity.id
_entity.type
_entity.pdbx_description
1 polymer ?
#
loop_
_entity_poly.entity_id
_entity_poly.type
_entity_poly.pdbx_seq_one_letter_code
_entity_poly.pdbx_strand_id
1 'polypeptide(L)'
;MTEPKNTGQFGKGNPGKPKGAVSKTTKTAKEAIALAAEGLGGTERLIAWAQEDPLNERAFWSSIYPKLLPLQVANADGEDFKTVTRIELVAMRARDSSQD
;
A
#
# COMPACT_ATOMS: atom_id res chain seq x y z
N MET A 1 15.51 38.15 -23.56
CA MET A 1 15.29 36.70 -23.41
C MET A 1 14.04 36.35 -24.20
N THR A 2 14.16 35.55 -25.25
CA THR A 2 13.04 35.18 -26.13
C THR A 2 12.35 33.93 -25.60
N GLU A 3 11.02 33.98 -25.53
CA GLU A 3 10.16 32.90 -25.07
C GLU A 3 10.32 31.62 -25.93
N PRO A 4 10.45 30.42 -25.32
CA PRO A 4 10.71 29.20 -26.09
C PRO A 4 9.45 28.73 -26.84
N LYS A 5 9.59 28.46 -28.14
CA LYS A 5 8.54 27.87 -28.98
C LYS A 5 8.34 26.38 -28.63
N ASN A 6 7.27 26.07 -27.90
CA ASN A 6 6.84 24.69 -27.59
C ASN A 6 6.14 24.03 -28.80
N THR A 7 6.90 23.71 -29.86
CA THR A 7 6.38 23.07 -31.09
C THR A 7 6.25 21.55 -31.00
N GLY A 8 6.65 20.93 -29.89
CA GLY A 8 6.69 19.47 -29.71
C GLY A 8 7.78 18.75 -30.53
N GLN A 9 8.44 19.44 -31.46
CA GLN A 9 9.52 18.92 -32.28
C GLN A 9 10.88 19.38 -31.73
N PHE A 10 11.87 18.48 -31.72
CA PHE A 10 13.22 18.80 -31.26
C PHE A 10 13.92 19.73 -32.26
N GLY A 11 14.53 20.81 -31.78
CA GLY A 11 15.18 21.78 -32.65
C GLY A 11 15.94 22.88 -31.89
N LYS A 12 16.53 23.83 -32.64
CA LYS A 12 17.27 24.97 -32.08
C LYS A 12 16.30 25.87 -31.30
N GLY A 13 16.35 25.80 -29.95
CA GLY A 13 15.41 26.47 -29.03
C GLY A 13 14.49 25.52 -28.25
N ASN A 14 14.40 24.25 -28.66
CA ASN A 14 13.76 23.16 -27.92
C ASN A 14 14.64 21.89 -28.04
N PRO A 15 15.81 21.85 -27.37
CA PRO A 15 16.78 20.76 -27.51
C PRO A 15 16.31 19.44 -26.88
N GLY A 16 15.09 19.39 -26.34
CA GLY A 16 14.61 18.27 -25.56
C GLY A 16 15.23 18.23 -24.15
N LYS A 17 15.02 17.11 -23.47
CA LYS A 17 15.51 16.93 -22.11
C LYS A 17 17.05 16.94 -22.10
N PRO A 18 17.71 17.74 -21.24
CA PRO A 18 19.17 17.78 -21.21
C PRO A 18 19.77 16.40 -20.90
N LYS A 19 20.96 16.13 -21.44
CA LYS A 19 21.68 14.87 -21.21
C LYS A 19 21.89 14.66 -19.71
N GLY A 20 21.43 13.52 -19.19
CA GLY A 20 21.49 13.18 -17.75
C GLY A 20 20.26 13.61 -16.95
N ALA A 21 19.28 14.25 -17.58
CA ALA A 21 18.05 14.62 -16.88
C ALA A 21 17.27 13.36 -16.48
N VAL A 22 17.15 13.14 -15.17
CA VAL A 22 16.47 11.99 -14.58
C VAL A 22 14.97 12.12 -14.81
N SER A 23 14.30 11.08 -15.27
CA SER A 23 12.84 11.08 -15.37
C SER A 23 12.26 10.95 -13.98
N LYS A 24 11.29 11.78 -13.61
CA LYS A 24 10.54 11.59 -12.38
C LYS A 24 9.68 10.34 -12.58
N THR A 25 10.16 9.20 -12.11
CA THR A 25 9.37 7.97 -12.11
C THR A 25 8.33 8.11 -11.00
N THR A 26 7.05 7.93 -11.33
CA THR A 26 5.97 7.83 -10.33
C THR A 26 6.27 6.63 -9.45
N LYS A 27 6.54 6.86 -8.16
CA LYS A 27 6.71 5.78 -7.19
C LYS A 27 5.37 5.11 -6.96
N THR A 28 5.37 3.80 -6.80
CA THR A 28 4.17 3.13 -6.31
C THR A 28 3.88 3.59 -4.88
N ALA A 29 2.61 3.56 -4.45
CA ALA A 29 2.27 3.91 -3.07
C ALA A 29 3.02 3.03 -2.06
N LYS A 30 3.22 1.74 -2.39
CA LYS A 30 3.98 0.80 -1.56
C LYS A 30 5.44 1.22 -1.38
N GLU A 31 6.12 1.63 -2.46
CA GLU A 31 7.49 2.12 -2.40
C GLU A 31 7.61 3.42 -1.61
N ALA A 32 6.67 4.35 -1.79
CA ALA A 32 6.67 5.60 -1.05
C ALA A 32 6.52 5.36 0.46
N ILE A 33 5.63 4.45 0.85
CA ILE A 33 5.43 4.06 2.26
C ILE A 33 6.68 3.36 2.81
N ALA A 34 7.28 2.43 2.06
CA ALA A 34 8.50 1.74 2.49
C ALA A 34 9.65 2.74 2.75
N LEU A 35 9.88 3.66 1.81
CA LEU A 35 10.92 4.70 1.97
C LEU A 35 10.65 5.64 3.14
N ALA A 36 9.38 5.97 3.40
CA ALA A 36 9.02 6.76 4.57
C ALA A 36 9.31 6.00 5.87
N ALA A 37 9.01 4.69 5.91
CA ALA A 37 9.30 3.84 7.06
C ALA A 37 10.83 3.76 7.32
N GLU A 38 11.63 3.58 6.28
CA GLU A 38 13.10 3.63 6.38
C GLU A 38 13.60 5.00 6.86
N GLY A 39 13.05 6.09 6.29
CA GLY A 39 13.42 7.46 6.68
C GLY A 39 13.08 7.82 8.14
N LEU A 40 12.12 7.13 8.75
CA LEU A 40 11.78 7.27 10.18
C LEU A 40 12.71 6.48 11.10
N GLY A 41 13.69 5.77 10.55
CA GLY A 41 14.67 4.95 11.28
C GLY A 41 14.44 3.45 11.17
N GLY A 42 13.56 3.01 10.26
CA GLY A 42 13.45 1.62 9.83
C GLY A 42 13.33 0.62 10.99
N THR A 43 14.15 -0.41 10.93
CA THR A 43 14.12 -1.52 11.89
C THR A 43 14.57 -1.06 13.28
N GLU A 44 15.59 -0.23 13.37
CA GLU A 44 16.15 0.26 14.63
C GLU A 44 15.12 1.07 15.41
N ARG A 45 14.37 1.96 14.72
CA ARG A 45 13.29 2.72 15.35
C ARG A 45 12.15 1.82 15.82
N LEU A 46 11.84 0.77 15.07
CA LEU A 46 10.79 -0.21 15.42
C LEU A 46 11.18 -1.01 16.67
N ILE A 47 12.44 -1.44 16.77
CA ILE A 47 12.97 -2.11 17.98
C ILE A 47 12.90 -1.16 19.17
N ALA A 48 13.41 0.06 19.02
CA ALA A 48 13.39 1.06 20.09
C ALA A 48 11.96 1.36 20.57
N TRP A 49 11.00 1.49 19.64
CA TRP A 49 9.58 1.67 19.98
C TRP A 49 9.01 0.48 20.76
N ALA A 50 9.30 -0.76 20.33
CA ALA A 50 8.81 -1.95 20.99
C ALA A 50 9.36 -2.07 22.43
N GLN A 51 10.61 -1.66 22.67
CA GLN A 51 11.26 -1.68 23.97
C GLN A 51 10.82 -0.55 24.92
N GLU A 52 10.25 0.53 24.38
CA GLU A 52 9.88 1.74 25.13
C GLU A 52 8.73 1.50 26.13
N ASP A 53 7.78 0.61 25.80
CA ASP A 53 6.61 0.32 26.62
C ASP A 53 6.18 -1.16 26.43
N PRO A 54 5.90 -1.93 27.50
CA PRO A 54 5.35 -3.29 27.39
C PRO A 54 4.09 -3.41 26.52
N LEU A 55 3.27 -2.36 26.41
CA LEU A 55 2.12 -2.32 25.50
C LEU A 55 2.52 -2.29 24.02
N ASN A 56 3.63 -1.63 23.69
CA ASN A 56 4.17 -1.61 22.33
C ASN A 56 4.72 -3.00 21.97
N GLU A 57 5.46 -3.62 22.89
CA GLU A 57 5.94 -5.00 22.71
C GLU A 57 4.76 -5.97 22.49
N ARG A 58 3.71 -5.86 23.31
CA ARG A 58 2.48 -6.65 23.12
C ARG A 58 1.84 -6.38 21.75
N ALA A 59 1.78 -5.13 21.32
CA ALA A 59 1.21 -4.78 20.01
C ALA A 59 2.04 -5.36 18.85
N PHE A 60 3.36 -5.35 18.96
CA PHE A 60 4.26 -5.97 18.00
C PHE A 60 3.94 -7.47 17.83
N TRP A 61 3.91 -8.20 18.94
CA TRP A 61 3.67 -9.65 18.92
C TRP A 61 2.24 -10.04 18.52
N SER A 62 1.23 -9.24 18.86
CA SER A 62 -0.18 -9.58 18.60
C SER A 62 -0.71 -9.10 17.26
N SER A 63 -0.17 -8.00 16.71
CA SER A 63 -0.79 -7.30 15.58
C SER A 63 0.11 -7.13 14.36
N ILE A 64 1.45 -7.15 14.56
CA ILE A 64 2.43 -6.99 13.48
C ILE A 64 2.98 -8.36 13.08
N TYR A 65 3.63 -9.06 14.02
CA TYR A 65 4.31 -10.33 13.74
C TYR A 65 3.41 -11.40 13.10
N PRO A 66 2.14 -11.60 13.51
CA PRO A 66 1.28 -12.63 12.91
C PRO A 66 0.97 -12.40 11.43
N LYS A 67 1.02 -11.14 10.95
CA LYS A 67 0.78 -10.81 9.53
C LYS A 67 1.96 -11.18 8.63
N LEU A 68 3.13 -11.46 9.21
CA LEU A 68 4.30 -11.97 8.50
C LEU A 68 4.26 -13.48 8.33
N LEU A 69 3.42 -14.17 9.12
CA LEU A 69 3.26 -15.61 9.01
C LEU A 69 2.48 -15.94 7.73
N PRO A 70 2.88 -16.98 7.00
CA PRO A 70 2.08 -17.49 5.89
C PRO A 70 0.73 -17.97 6.44
N LEU A 71 -0.35 -17.26 6.07
CA LEU A 71 -1.74 -17.60 6.43
C LEU A 71 -2.29 -18.79 5.63
N GLN A 72 -1.48 -19.39 4.75
CA GLN A 72 -1.84 -20.59 4.02
C GLN A 72 -1.85 -21.77 4.98
N VAL A 73 -3.01 -22.00 5.59
CA VAL A 73 -3.32 -23.32 6.13
C VAL A 73 -3.35 -24.23 4.90
N ALA A 74 -2.36 -25.11 4.76
CA ALA A 74 -2.42 -26.16 3.76
C ALA A 74 -3.41 -27.23 4.25
N ASN A 75 -4.16 -27.86 3.34
CA ASN A 75 -4.81 -29.12 3.66
C ASN A 75 -3.74 -30.21 3.88
N ALA A 76 -4.13 -31.41 4.34
CA ALA A 76 -3.18 -32.51 4.61
C ALA A 76 -2.29 -32.89 3.40
N ASP A 77 -2.70 -32.49 2.19
CA ASP A 77 -2.04 -32.75 0.91
C ASP A 77 -1.19 -31.57 0.40
N GLY A 78 -1.08 -30.47 1.17
CA GLY A 78 -0.22 -29.33 0.84
C GLY A 78 -0.81 -28.33 -0.16
N GLU A 79 -2.10 -28.42 -0.46
CA GLU A 79 -2.81 -27.48 -1.33
C GLU A 79 -3.47 -26.35 -0.51
N ASP A 80 -3.48 -25.14 -1.09
CA ASP A 80 -4.15 -23.97 -0.52
C ASP A 80 -5.67 -24.20 -0.41
N PHE A 81 -6.28 -23.85 0.73
CA PHE A 81 -7.74 -23.86 0.86
C PHE A 81 -8.39 -22.89 -0.13
N LYS A 82 -9.20 -23.43 -1.04
CA LYS A 82 -10.07 -22.64 -1.93
C LYS A 82 -11.22 -22.05 -1.12
N THR A 83 -11.12 -20.78 -0.76
CA THR A 83 -12.23 -20.07 -0.11
C THR A 83 -13.29 -19.72 -1.16
N VAL A 84 -14.47 -20.33 -1.06
CA VAL A 84 -15.62 -20.02 -1.94
C VAL A 84 -16.51 -18.98 -1.24
N THR A 85 -16.40 -17.72 -1.65
CA THR A 85 -17.29 -16.66 -1.18
C THR A 85 -18.58 -16.67 -2.01
N ARG A 86 -19.67 -17.17 -1.44
CA ARG A 86 -21.01 -17.11 -2.05
C ARG A 86 -21.73 -15.85 -1.61
N ILE A 87 -22.15 -15.03 -2.57
CA ILE A 87 -22.97 -13.84 -2.34
C ILE A 87 -24.40 -14.17 -2.79
N GLU A 88 -25.38 -13.98 -1.91
CA GLU A 88 -26.80 -14.16 -2.22
C GLU A 88 -27.55 -12.83 -2.11
N LEU A 89 -28.41 -12.54 -3.09
CA LEU A 89 -29.30 -11.39 -3.05
C LEU A 89 -30.56 -11.77 -2.26
N VAL A 90 -30.79 -11.12 -1.13
CA VAL A 90 -32.01 -11.29 -0.33
C VAL A 90 -32.91 -10.08 -0.51
N ALA A 91 -34.16 -10.30 -0.89
CA ALA A 91 -35.16 -9.24 -0.97
C ALA A 91 -35.56 -8.79 0.44
N MET A 92 -35.30 -7.52 0.78
CA MET A 92 -35.87 -6.90 1.98
C MET A 92 -37.36 -6.66 1.78
N ARG A 93 -38.19 -7.21 2.67
CA ARG A 93 -39.61 -6.85 2.73
C ARG A 93 -39.76 -5.45 3.32
N ALA A 94 -40.62 -4.63 2.70
CA ALA A 94 -40.99 -3.33 3.25
C ALA A 94 -41.66 -3.54 4.62
N ARG A 95 -41.31 -2.68 5.59
CA ARG A 95 -41.95 -2.66 6.91
C ARG A 95 -43.28 -1.94 6.75
N ASP A 96 -44.39 -2.66 6.94
CA ASP A 96 -45.71 -2.01 6.98
C ASP A 96 -45.73 -1.05 8.17
N SER A 97 -45.76 0.26 7.87
CA SER A 97 -45.99 1.31 8.84
C SER A 97 -47.48 1.38 9.12
N SER A 98 -47.97 0.46 9.95
CA SER A 98 -49.27 0.61 10.60
C SER A 98 -49.05 1.45 11.86
N GLN A 99 -49.27 2.76 11.74
CA GLN A 99 -49.71 3.58 12.87
C GLN A 99 -51.23 3.58 12.85
N ASP A 100 -51.82 3.16 13.97
CA ASP A 100 -53.09 3.65 14.51
C ASP A 100 -52.85 3.93 16.01
#